data_AF-A0A8H6UFB5-F1
#
_entry.id   AF-A0A8H6UFB5-F1
#
_cell.length_a   1.000
_cell.length_b   1.000
_cell.length_c   1.000
_cell.angle_alpha   90.00
_cell.angle_beta   90.00
_cell.angle_gamma   90.00
#
_symmetry.space_group_name_H-M   'P 1'
#
loop_
_entity.id
_entity.type
_entity.pdbx_description
1 polymer ?
#
loop_
_entity_poly.entity_id
_entity_poly.type
_entity_poly.pdbx_seq_one_letter_code
_entity_poly.pdbx_strand_id
1 'polypeptide(L)'
;MTSLISQSTTIVETMAPEKMALETMVETMAERRTRELEEWAAGENLWDKAIQSPAEITREEKHKILGWPTWEEMQENAQKYLGESVEELFKKAITNPGALTFAECRLVRRESRPDLEEKWKAACAAVLSQEEQQAMRNMGPEKCLTVQEAHLAANREARHRARTVPPEWVKKILERDDKAWGYVIYHPRILPENLNQHAREVWEYFQEVFNEGLLYQLHHQPMRVPGSDQIKDSKIVDFVPFERNGDDDEVNQLRRDFRNRRETGSLKPGALSNVFILATEGCQASWTEAEFPWLWVIDPDWALSGPDEDGYDGRVKVAWAMLYTKFYDFISTNRFTVKDIWRDYHQMNQQFRHGPTPAWLWTELDKPVWPDC
;
A
#
# COMPACT_ATOMS: atom_id res chain seq x y z
N MET A 1 -33.76 -45.98 -28.82
CA MET A 1 -34.26 -44.63 -29.14
C MET A 1 -35.33 -44.38 -28.08
N THR A 2 -35.21 -43.50 -27.09
CA THR A 2 -34.70 -42.13 -27.06
C THR A 2 -34.65 -41.75 -25.58
N SER A 3 -33.61 -41.03 -25.12
CA SER A 3 -33.71 -39.88 -24.18
C SER A 3 -32.37 -39.68 -23.46
N LEU A 4 -31.58 -38.79 -24.04
CA LEU A 4 -30.35 -38.20 -23.51
C LEU A 4 -30.64 -36.70 -23.51
N ILE A 5 -31.15 -36.10 -22.42
CA ILE A 5 -31.10 -34.64 -22.23
C ILE A 5 -31.08 -34.30 -20.73
N SER A 6 -30.15 -33.42 -20.39
CA SER A 6 -30.24 -32.39 -19.34
C SER A 6 -29.66 -32.70 -17.96
N GLN A 7 -28.34 -32.55 -17.83
CA GLN A 7 -27.73 -32.00 -16.62
C GLN A 7 -26.59 -31.05 -17.03
N SER A 8 -26.94 -29.81 -17.37
CA SER A 8 -25.98 -28.73 -17.64
C SER A 8 -26.56 -27.41 -17.16
N THR A 9 -26.83 -27.30 -15.85
CA THR A 9 -27.25 -26.01 -15.27
C THR A 9 -26.88 -25.92 -13.79
N THR A 10 -25.58 -25.92 -13.44
CA THR A 10 -25.15 -25.52 -12.07
C THR A 10 -23.71 -25.02 -12.07
N ILE A 11 -23.39 -24.01 -12.89
CA ILE A 11 -22.12 -23.24 -12.79
C ILE A 11 -22.41 -21.74 -13.02
N VAL A 12 -23.53 -21.23 -12.49
CA VAL A 12 -23.89 -19.80 -12.65
C VAL A 12 -23.96 -19.05 -11.31
N GLU A 13 -24.00 -19.75 -10.18
CA GLU A 13 -24.22 -19.10 -8.86
C GLU A 13 -22.95 -18.64 -8.13
N THR A 14 -21.74 -19.03 -8.57
CA THR A 14 -20.49 -18.60 -7.90
C THR A 14 -19.86 -17.33 -8.46
N MET A 15 -20.34 -16.78 -9.60
CA MET A 15 -19.85 -15.51 -10.17
C MET A 15 -20.63 -14.26 -9.73
N ALA A 16 -21.71 -14.43 -8.96
CA ALA A 16 -22.56 -13.32 -8.53
C ALA A 16 -21.87 -12.27 -7.63
N PRO A 17 -20.96 -12.64 -6.69
CA PRO A 17 -20.30 -11.65 -5.83
C PRO A 17 -19.31 -10.76 -6.59
N GLU A 18 -18.57 -11.35 -7.54
CA GLU A 18 -17.54 -10.63 -8.31
C GLU A 18 -18.15 -9.71 -9.36
N LYS A 19 -19.22 -10.15 -10.04
CA LYS A 19 -19.96 -9.29 -10.96
C LYS A 19 -20.57 -8.10 -10.25
N MET A 20 -21.13 -8.32 -9.06
CA MET A 20 -21.69 -7.26 -8.22
C MET A 20 -20.61 -6.29 -7.71
N ALA A 21 -19.41 -6.77 -7.37
CA ALA A 21 -18.28 -5.92 -7.00
C ALA A 21 -17.77 -5.06 -8.16
N LEU A 22 -17.70 -5.61 -9.37
CA LEU A 22 -17.34 -4.87 -10.59
C LEU A 22 -18.39 -3.83 -10.98
N GLU A 23 -19.67 -4.17 -10.91
CA GLU A 23 -20.77 -3.23 -11.17
C GLU A 23 -20.78 -2.09 -10.14
N THR A 24 -20.58 -2.39 -8.86
CA THR A 24 -20.42 -1.38 -7.79
C THR A 24 -19.19 -0.49 -8.01
N MET A 25 -18.08 -1.05 -8.50
CA MET A 25 -16.86 -0.29 -8.80
C MET A 25 -17.06 0.66 -9.99
N VAL A 26 -17.76 0.21 -11.04
CA VAL A 26 -18.07 1.05 -12.21
C VAL A 26 -19.03 2.17 -11.84
N GLU A 27 -20.03 1.89 -11.00
CA GLU A 27 -21.00 2.87 -10.50
C GLU A 27 -20.32 3.94 -9.64
N THR A 28 -19.46 3.53 -8.69
CA THR A 28 -18.68 4.47 -7.86
C THR A 28 -17.70 5.32 -8.67
N MET A 29 -17.12 4.80 -9.76
CA MET A 29 -16.29 5.60 -10.67
C MET A 29 -17.11 6.63 -11.45
N ALA A 30 -18.33 6.29 -11.89
CA ALA A 30 -19.22 7.19 -12.61
C ALA A 30 -19.77 8.31 -11.70
N GLU A 31 -20.15 7.96 -10.47
CA GLU A 31 -20.57 8.92 -9.45
C GLU A 31 -19.42 9.86 -9.07
N ARG A 32 -18.20 9.34 -8.92
CA ARG A 32 -17.00 10.15 -8.66
C ARG A 32 -16.73 11.13 -9.79
N ARG A 33 -16.81 10.66 -11.04
CA ARG A 33 -16.62 11.52 -12.22
C ARG A 33 -17.68 12.61 -12.32
N THR A 34 -18.92 12.30 -11.96
CA THR A 34 -20.03 13.27 -11.92
C THR A 34 -19.80 14.31 -10.82
N ARG A 35 -19.43 13.87 -9.61
CA ARG A 35 -19.10 14.76 -8.48
C ARG A 35 -17.94 15.68 -8.80
N GLU A 36 -16.88 15.14 -9.41
CA GLU A 36 -15.77 15.94 -9.90
C GLU A 36 -16.34 17.01 -10.85
N LEU A 37 -17.06 16.63 -11.91
CA LEU A 37 -17.62 17.58 -12.89
C LEU A 37 -18.50 18.67 -12.26
N GLU A 38 -19.31 18.34 -11.25
CA GLU A 38 -20.13 19.29 -10.50
C GLU A 38 -19.29 20.25 -9.64
N GLU A 39 -18.26 19.75 -8.95
CA GLU A 39 -17.28 20.56 -8.22
C GLU A 39 -16.52 21.51 -9.18
N TRP A 40 -16.23 21.06 -10.41
CA TRP A 40 -15.60 21.88 -11.46
C TRP A 40 -16.52 22.98 -11.98
N ALA A 41 -17.80 22.67 -12.24
CA ALA A 41 -18.78 23.67 -12.67
C ALA A 41 -19.01 24.76 -11.62
N ALA A 42 -18.95 24.40 -10.34
CA ALA A 42 -18.95 25.37 -9.24
C ALA A 42 -17.67 26.24 -9.23
N GLY A 43 -16.52 25.66 -9.61
CA GLY A 43 -15.24 26.37 -9.72
C GLY A 43 -15.20 27.45 -10.80
N GLU A 44 -15.82 27.21 -11.97
CA GLU A 44 -15.81 28.20 -13.06
C GLU A 44 -16.56 29.49 -12.70
N ASN A 45 -17.72 29.38 -12.04
CA ASN A 45 -18.48 30.54 -11.56
C ASN A 45 -17.67 31.35 -10.52
N LEU A 46 -16.91 30.66 -9.67
CA LEU A 46 -16.00 31.31 -8.71
C LEU A 46 -14.85 32.04 -9.40
N TRP A 47 -14.32 31.51 -10.51
CA TRP A 47 -13.29 32.20 -11.29
C TRP A 47 -13.83 33.44 -12.00
N ASP A 48 -15.03 33.37 -12.56
CA ASP A 48 -15.67 34.54 -13.17
C ASP A 48 -15.95 35.63 -12.14
N LYS A 49 -16.46 35.25 -10.95
CA LYS A 49 -16.62 36.16 -9.81
C LYS A 49 -15.29 36.80 -9.42
N ALA A 50 -14.21 36.02 -9.36
CA ALA A 50 -12.88 36.51 -9.00
C ALA A 50 -12.32 37.52 -9.99
N ILE A 51 -12.57 37.31 -11.29
CA ILE A 51 -12.14 38.21 -12.36
C ILE A 51 -12.97 39.50 -12.35
N GLN A 52 -14.28 39.41 -12.17
CA GLN A 52 -15.20 40.54 -12.28
C GLN A 52 -15.26 41.40 -11.01
N SER A 53 -15.24 40.77 -9.84
CA SER A 53 -15.44 41.39 -8.53
C SER A 53 -14.44 40.85 -7.48
N PRO A 54 -13.13 41.07 -7.65
CA PRO A 54 -12.11 40.49 -6.76
C PRO A 54 -12.25 40.89 -5.30
N ALA A 55 -12.76 42.10 -5.02
CA ALA A 55 -12.98 42.59 -3.65
C ALA A 55 -14.12 41.85 -2.91
N GLU A 56 -14.98 41.12 -3.63
CA GLU A 56 -16.10 40.35 -3.07
C GLU A 56 -15.74 38.87 -2.82
N ILE A 57 -14.51 38.47 -3.14
CA ILE A 57 -14.02 37.11 -2.91
C ILE A 57 -13.68 36.93 -1.43
N THR A 58 -14.33 35.95 -0.78
CA THR A 58 -14.00 35.59 0.60
C THR A 58 -12.67 34.82 0.67
N ARG A 59 -12.14 34.65 1.88
CA ARG A 59 -10.91 33.86 2.09
C ARG A 59 -11.12 32.41 1.67
N GLU A 60 -12.26 31.81 1.99
CA GLU A 60 -12.59 30.43 1.66
C GLU A 60 -12.76 30.26 0.15
N GLU A 61 -13.39 31.21 -0.53
CA GLU A 61 -13.50 31.23 -1.99
C GLU A 61 -12.13 31.37 -2.64
N LYS A 62 -11.26 32.24 -2.11
CA LYS A 62 -9.88 32.37 -2.57
C LYS A 62 -9.11 31.05 -2.46
N HIS A 63 -9.25 30.33 -1.35
CA HIS A 63 -8.60 29.03 -1.18
C HIS A 63 -9.13 28.01 -2.20
N LYS A 64 -10.45 27.98 -2.45
CA LYS A 64 -11.06 27.16 -3.50
C LYS A 64 -10.55 27.52 -4.91
N ILE A 65 -10.45 28.80 -5.24
CA ILE A 65 -9.91 29.30 -6.53
C ILE A 65 -8.45 28.85 -6.69
N LEU A 66 -7.67 28.92 -5.62
CA LEU A 66 -6.25 28.55 -5.60
C LEU A 66 -6.02 27.04 -5.51
N GLY A 67 -7.05 26.25 -5.20
CA GLY A 67 -6.89 24.81 -4.94
C GLY A 67 -6.06 24.53 -3.67
N TRP A 68 -6.10 25.46 -2.71
CA TRP A 68 -5.46 25.31 -1.42
C TRP A 68 -6.42 24.61 -0.43
N PRO A 69 -5.90 23.88 0.58
CA PRO A 69 -6.69 23.47 1.74
C PRO A 69 -7.32 24.70 2.41
N THR A 70 -8.27 24.50 3.33
CA THR A 70 -8.81 25.63 4.11
C THR A 70 -7.70 26.37 4.85
N TRP A 71 -7.93 27.64 5.21
CA TRP A 71 -6.92 28.43 5.91
C TRP A 71 -6.54 27.78 7.25
N GLU A 72 -7.54 27.24 7.96
CA GLU A 72 -7.39 26.52 9.22
C GLU A 72 -6.52 25.27 9.05
N GLU A 73 -6.79 24.46 8.02
CA GLU A 73 -5.96 23.27 7.71
C GLU A 73 -4.55 23.65 7.28
N MET A 74 -4.38 24.71 6.48
CA MET A 74 -3.05 25.21 6.11
C MET A 74 -2.28 25.68 7.34
N GLN A 75 -2.95 26.41 8.25
CA GLN A 75 -2.36 26.91 9.48
C GLN A 75 -1.99 25.76 10.43
N GLU A 76 -2.88 24.78 10.59
CA GLU A 76 -2.60 23.58 11.38
C GLU A 76 -1.43 22.81 10.79
N ASN A 77 -1.40 22.59 9.47
CA ASN A 77 -0.31 21.89 8.80
C ASN A 77 1.01 22.67 8.90
N ALA A 78 1.01 23.98 8.64
CA ALA A 78 2.20 24.81 8.76
C ALA A 78 2.73 24.81 10.20
N GLN A 79 1.86 24.94 11.20
CA GLN A 79 2.27 24.93 12.61
C GLN A 79 2.76 23.55 13.05
N LYS A 80 1.99 22.50 12.74
CA LYS A 80 2.28 21.12 13.14
C LYS A 80 3.57 20.64 12.52
N TYR A 81 3.75 20.96 11.25
CA TYR A 81 4.90 20.50 10.51
C TYR A 81 6.02 21.55 10.62
N LEU A 82 5.89 22.70 9.99
CA LEU A 82 7.00 23.66 9.88
C LEU A 82 7.35 24.37 11.19
N GLY A 83 6.47 24.35 12.19
CA GLY A 83 6.64 25.13 13.41
C GLY A 83 6.47 26.63 13.21
N GLU A 84 5.99 27.04 12.03
CA GLU A 84 5.87 28.43 11.56
C GLU A 84 4.41 28.69 11.10
N SER A 85 4.00 29.96 11.02
CA SER A 85 2.69 30.35 10.49
C SER A 85 2.64 30.32 8.95
N VAL A 86 1.45 30.30 8.36
CA VAL A 86 1.31 30.39 6.89
C VAL A 86 1.84 31.72 6.36
N GLU A 87 1.69 32.82 7.11
CA GLU A 87 2.25 34.12 6.78
C GLU A 87 3.79 34.13 6.82
N GLU A 88 4.39 33.46 7.80
CA GLU A 88 5.85 33.30 7.87
C GLU A 88 6.37 32.49 6.70
N LEU A 89 5.66 31.42 6.31
CA LEU A 89 5.95 30.63 5.12
C LEU A 89 5.90 31.49 3.85
N PHE A 90 4.87 32.32 3.66
CA PHE A 90 4.80 33.23 2.52
C PHE A 90 5.91 34.28 2.55
N LYS A 91 6.19 34.87 3.71
CA LYS A 91 7.30 35.82 3.88
C LYS A 91 8.65 35.18 3.53
N LYS A 92 8.88 33.94 3.94
CA LYS A 92 10.07 33.15 3.61
C LYS A 92 10.17 32.88 2.11
N ALA A 93 9.06 32.54 1.46
CA ALA A 93 8.99 32.39 0.00
C ALA A 93 9.28 33.69 -0.76
N ILE A 94 8.89 34.85 -0.21
CA ILE A 94 9.17 36.15 -0.81
C ILE A 94 10.64 36.53 -0.64
N THR A 95 11.16 36.42 0.59
CA THR A 95 12.46 36.98 0.97
C THR A 95 13.63 36.04 0.70
N ASN A 96 13.43 34.75 0.88
CA ASN A 96 14.47 33.73 0.67
C ASN A 96 13.88 32.43 0.11
N PRO A 97 13.38 32.44 -1.14
CA PRO A 97 12.78 31.25 -1.75
C PRO A 97 13.76 30.07 -1.88
N GLY A 98 15.07 30.30 -1.79
CA GLY A 98 16.09 29.23 -1.85
C GLY A 98 16.22 28.43 -0.56
N ALA A 99 15.73 28.96 0.56
CA ALA A 99 15.74 28.29 1.85
C ALA A 99 14.50 27.41 2.10
N LEU A 100 13.59 27.31 1.13
CA LEU A 100 12.40 26.49 1.26
C LEU A 100 12.73 25.02 1.02
N THR A 101 12.24 24.18 1.92
CA THR A 101 12.23 22.73 1.82
C THR A 101 11.17 22.25 0.84
N PHE A 102 11.25 20.99 0.42
CA PHE A 102 10.25 20.41 -0.49
C PHE A 102 8.83 20.43 0.10
N ALA A 103 8.69 20.25 1.42
CA ALA A 103 7.40 20.30 2.10
C ALA A 103 6.79 21.71 2.05
N GLU A 104 7.60 22.72 2.33
CA GLU A 104 7.22 24.13 2.21
C GLU A 104 6.84 24.50 0.78
N CYS A 105 7.61 24.02 -0.21
CA CYS A 105 7.27 24.18 -1.62
C CYS A 105 5.92 23.56 -1.96
N ARG A 106 5.60 22.36 -1.44
CA ARG A 106 4.34 21.67 -1.74
C ARG A 106 3.13 22.37 -1.14
N LEU A 107 3.25 22.98 0.03
CA LEU A 107 2.18 23.78 0.65
C LEU A 107 1.87 25.06 -0.14
N VAL A 108 2.85 25.59 -0.86
CA VAL A 108 2.69 26.77 -1.73
C VAL A 108 2.32 26.37 -3.17
N ARG A 109 2.71 25.18 -3.62
CA ARG A 109 2.55 24.69 -5.00
C ARG A 109 1.15 24.12 -5.25
N ARG A 110 0.71 24.27 -6.51
CA ARG A 110 -0.61 23.88 -7.00
C ARG A 110 -0.55 22.69 -7.98
N GLU A 111 -1.64 21.92 -8.06
CA GLU A 111 -1.90 21.00 -9.16
C GLU A 111 -2.29 21.79 -10.45
N SER A 112 -1.68 21.45 -11.59
CA SER A 112 -1.91 22.17 -12.86
C SER A 112 -3.02 21.53 -13.70
N ARG A 113 -3.84 22.37 -14.36
CA ARG A 113 -4.84 21.98 -15.37
C ARG A 113 -4.60 22.78 -16.65
N PRO A 114 -4.04 22.16 -17.71
CA PRO A 114 -3.65 22.87 -18.94
C PRO A 114 -4.82 23.48 -19.72
N ASP A 115 -6.01 22.91 -19.59
CA ASP A 115 -7.23 23.26 -20.35
C ASP A 115 -7.91 24.55 -19.87
N LEU A 116 -7.67 24.96 -18.62
CA LEU A 116 -8.29 26.13 -17.97
C LEU A 116 -7.24 27.10 -17.41
N GLU A 117 -5.98 26.92 -17.82
CA GLU A 117 -4.83 27.57 -17.23
C GLU A 117 -4.90 29.11 -17.34
N GLU A 118 -5.39 29.64 -18.46
CA GLU A 118 -5.48 31.08 -18.70
C GLU A 118 -6.56 31.76 -17.86
N LYS A 119 -7.79 31.19 -17.82
CA LYS A 119 -8.91 31.71 -17.03
C LYS A 119 -8.58 31.65 -15.53
N TRP A 120 -7.98 30.55 -15.11
CA TRP A 120 -7.50 30.41 -13.75
C TRP A 120 -6.37 31.39 -13.40
N LYS A 121 -5.39 31.61 -14.29
CA LYS A 121 -4.32 32.60 -14.09
C LYS A 121 -4.90 34.00 -13.89
N ALA A 122 -5.92 34.36 -14.68
CA ALA A 122 -6.62 35.63 -14.55
C ALA A 122 -7.33 35.74 -13.19
N ALA A 123 -8.07 34.71 -12.77
CA ALA A 123 -8.72 34.68 -11.46
C ALA A 123 -7.71 34.79 -10.30
N CYS A 124 -6.56 34.11 -10.38
CA CYS A 124 -5.52 34.18 -9.36
C CYS A 124 -4.86 35.54 -9.27
N ALA A 125 -4.53 36.14 -10.42
CA ALA A 125 -3.96 37.48 -10.45
C ALA A 125 -4.92 38.52 -9.82
N ALA A 126 -6.23 38.28 -9.90
CA ALA A 126 -7.24 39.16 -9.32
C ALA A 126 -7.38 39.03 -7.79
N VAL A 127 -7.16 37.83 -7.22
CA VAL A 127 -7.42 37.56 -5.78
C VAL A 127 -6.18 37.47 -4.90
N LEU A 128 -4.99 37.26 -5.48
CA LEU A 128 -3.75 37.17 -4.71
C LEU A 128 -3.26 38.57 -4.32
N SER A 129 -2.83 38.71 -3.07
CA SER A 129 -2.13 39.91 -2.61
C SER A 129 -0.80 40.06 -3.34
N GLN A 130 -0.23 41.27 -3.35
CA GLN A 130 1.07 41.50 -3.98
C GLN A 130 2.17 40.60 -3.41
N GLU A 131 2.11 40.33 -2.10
CA GLU A 131 3.04 39.45 -1.39
C GLU A 131 2.89 38.00 -1.83
N GLU A 132 1.66 37.48 -1.88
CA GLU A 132 1.41 36.11 -2.32
C GLU A 132 1.74 35.90 -3.80
N GLN A 133 1.43 36.88 -4.65
CA GLN A 133 1.85 36.86 -6.06
C GLN A 133 3.37 36.80 -6.18
N GLN A 134 4.08 37.57 -5.35
CA GLN A 134 5.54 37.54 -5.35
C GLN A 134 6.08 36.21 -4.83
N ALA A 135 5.49 35.66 -3.77
CA ALA A 135 5.80 34.33 -3.26
C ALA A 135 5.64 33.27 -4.36
N MET A 136 4.51 33.26 -5.05
CA MET A 136 4.20 32.32 -6.13
C MET A 136 5.17 32.45 -7.31
N ARG A 137 5.52 33.67 -7.74
CA ARG A 137 6.51 33.92 -8.80
C ARG A 137 7.90 33.42 -8.40
N ASN A 138 8.30 33.70 -7.17
CA ASN A 138 9.57 33.23 -6.61
C ASN A 138 9.63 31.70 -6.49
N MET A 139 8.45 31.07 -6.35
CA MET A 139 8.24 29.62 -6.28
C MET A 139 7.93 28.97 -7.63
N GLY A 140 8.32 29.63 -8.72
CA GLY A 140 8.09 29.16 -10.08
C GLY A 140 8.43 27.68 -10.31
N PRO A 141 7.84 27.06 -11.34
CA PRO A 141 7.90 25.61 -11.56
C PRO A 141 9.33 25.06 -11.55
N GLU A 142 10.30 25.80 -12.13
CA GLU A 142 11.71 25.42 -12.14
C GLU A 142 12.29 25.29 -10.72
N LYS A 143 11.98 26.22 -9.82
CA LYS A 143 12.54 26.22 -8.46
C LYS A 143 11.93 25.12 -7.61
N CYS A 144 10.61 24.94 -7.70
CA CYS A 144 9.94 23.80 -7.09
C CYS A 144 10.50 22.48 -7.62
N LEU A 145 10.73 22.37 -8.93
CA LEU A 145 11.37 21.21 -9.54
C LEU A 145 12.79 21.01 -9.04
N THR A 146 13.61 22.06 -8.92
CA THR A 146 14.97 21.96 -8.38
C THR A 146 14.97 21.49 -6.91
N VAL A 147 14.11 22.05 -6.06
CA VAL A 147 13.98 21.63 -4.66
C VAL A 147 13.44 20.20 -4.57
N GLN A 148 12.48 19.84 -5.41
CA GLN A 148 11.95 18.49 -5.54
C GLN A 148 13.04 17.51 -6.00
N GLU A 149 13.81 17.86 -7.02
CA GLU A 149 14.91 17.04 -7.55
C GLU A 149 16.02 16.89 -6.52
N ALA A 150 16.38 17.95 -5.80
CA ALA A 150 17.36 17.91 -4.72
C ALA A 150 16.87 17.04 -3.55
N HIS A 151 15.60 17.18 -3.13
CA HIS A 151 14.99 16.33 -2.12
C HIS A 151 14.92 14.87 -2.57
N LEU A 152 14.50 14.61 -3.82
CA LEU A 152 14.50 13.27 -4.41
C LEU A 152 15.91 12.73 -4.61
N ALA A 153 16.91 13.57 -4.88
CA ALA A 153 18.31 13.17 -4.98
C ALA A 153 18.88 12.81 -3.61
N ALA A 154 18.62 13.61 -2.57
CA ALA A 154 18.97 13.30 -1.19
C ALA A 154 18.28 12.01 -0.72
N ASN A 155 17.00 11.83 -1.02
CA ASN A 155 16.27 10.59 -0.75
C ASN A 155 16.82 9.41 -1.56
N ARG A 156 17.18 9.62 -2.82
CA ARG A 156 17.84 8.59 -3.64
C ARG A 156 19.18 8.22 -3.02
N GLU A 157 19.98 9.18 -2.60
CA GLU A 157 21.29 8.95 -1.97
C GLU A 157 21.14 8.26 -0.61
N ALA A 158 20.20 8.70 0.23
CA ALA A 158 19.87 8.05 1.50
C ALA A 158 19.38 6.61 1.27
N ARG A 159 18.51 6.39 0.27
CA ARG A 159 18.10 5.05 -0.16
C ARG A 159 19.27 4.26 -0.73
N HIS A 160 20.19 4.88 -1.46
CA HIS A 160 21.40 4.23 -1.98
C HIS A 160 22.37 3.85 -0.85
N ARG A 161 22.56 4.70 0.17
CA ARG A 161 23.31 4.36 1.38
C ARG A 161 22.64 3.22 2.14
N ALA A 162 21.32 3.29 2.35
CA ALA A 162 20.54 2.20 2.92
C ALA A 162 20.63 0.92 2.08
N ARG A 163 20.88 1.02 0.76
CA ARG A 163 21.13 -0.13 -0.14
C ARG A 163 22.53 -0.73 -0.02
N THR A 164 23.43 -0.16 0.79
CA THR A 164 24.77 -0.74 1.01
C THR A 164 24.90 -1.45 2.35
N VAL A 165 24.09 -1.07 3.33
CA VAL A 165 24.10 -1.66 4.67
C VAL A 165 22.94 -2.64 4.77
N PRO A 166 23.18 -3.94 5.08
CA PRO A 166 22.11 -4.89 5.32
C PRO A 166 21.14 -4.36 6.39
N PRO A 167 19.81 -4.47 6.19
CA PRO A 167 18.86 -4.12 7.23
C PRO A 167 19.03 -5.04 8.44
N GLU A 168 18.52 -4.60 9.59
CA GLU A 168 18.72 -5.28 10.87
C GLU A 168 18.31 -6.75 10.84
N TRP A 169 17.18 -7.07 10.20
CA TRP A 169 16.72 -8.45 10.08
C TRP A 169 17.70 -9.33 9.28
N VAL A 170 18.36 -8.80 8.24
CA VAL A 170 19.38 -9.53 7.47
C VAL A 170 20.64 -9.71 8.30
N LYS A 171 21.09 -8.69 9.03
CA LYS A 171 22.24 -8.80 9.94
C LYS A 171 22.05 -9.93 10.95
N LYS A 172 20.87 -9.96 11.59
CA LYS A 172 20.49 -11.02 12.55
C LYS A 172 20.50 -12.41 11.95
N ILE A 173 20.24 -12.56 10.64
CA ILE A 173 20.34 -13.85 9.94
C ILE A 173 21.81 -14.17 9.67
N LEU A 174 22.60 -13.19 9.20
CA LEU A 174 24.02 -13.37 8.90
C LEU A 174 24.87 -13.72 10.12
N GLU A 175 24.44 -13.31 11.31
CA GLU A 175 25.09 -13.64 12.59
C GLU A 175 24.81 -15.08 13.07
N ARG A 176 23.86 -15.80 12.45
CA ARG A 176 23.57 -17.21 12.78
C ARG A 176 24.49 -18.13 11.98
N ASP A 177 24.87 -19.26 12.58
CA ASP A 177 25.70 -20.26 11.91
C ASP A 177 25.01 -20.90 10.70
N ASP A 178 23.71 -21.23 10.80
CA ASP A 178 22.93 -21.86 9.74
C ASP A 178 22.34 -20.85 8.74
N LYS A 179 22.32 -19.56 9.11
CA LYS A 179 21.67 -18.45 8.40
C LYS A 179 20.22 -18.76 8.02
N ALA A 180 19.56 -19.68 8.70
CA ALA A 180 18.26 -20.17 8.31
C ALA A 180 17.18 -19.13 8.59
N TRP A 181 16.25 -18.95 7.65
CA TRP A 181 15.17 -17.97 7.75
C TRP A 181 13.99 -18.31 6.83
N GLY A 182 12.77 -18.07 7.28
CA GLY A 182 11.59 -18.16 6.41
C GLY A 182 10.30 -18.46 7.15
N TYR A 183 9.42 -19.25 6.52
CA TYR A 183 8.06 -19.48 7.00
C TYR A 183 7.64 -20.95 6.95
N VAL A 184 6.64 -21.28 7.76
CA VAL A 184 5.76 -22.43 7.53
C VAL A 184 4.59 -21.98 6.65
N ILE A 185 4.33 -22.74 5.60
CA ILE A 185 3.24 -22.49 4.65
C ILE A 185 2.31 -23.69 4.64
N TYR A 186 1.12 -23.51 5.23
CA TYR A 186 0.05 -24.49 5.14
C TYR A 186 -0.64 -24.40 3.78
N HIS A 187 -0.96 -25.57 3.22
CA HIS A 187 -1.73 -25.66 1.99
C HIS A 187 -2.70 -26.84 2.03
N PRO A 188 -3.85 -26.76 1.33
CA PRO A 188 -4.76 -27.88 1.21
C PRO A 188 -4.06 -29.11 0.61
N ARG A 189 -4.31 -30.26 1.21
CA ARG A 189 -3.89 -31.56 0.68
C ARG A 189 -4.74 -31.89 -0.54
N ILE A 190 -4.08 -32.11 -1.67
CA ILE A 190 -4.75 -32.59 -2.88
C ILE A 190 -5.03 -34.09 -2.67
N LEU A 191 -6.29 -34.46 -2.48
CA LEU A 191 -6.69 -35.85 -2.30
C LEU A 191 -6.58 -36.63 -3.63
N PRO A 192 -6.19 -37.92 -3.61
CA PRO A 192 -6.06 -38.75 -4.81
C PRO A 192 -7.28 -38.75 -5.73
N GLU A 193 -8.48 -38.62 -5.16
CA GLU A 193 -9.76 -38.64 -5.87
C GLU A 193 -10.01 -37.36 -6.70
N ASN A 194 -9.41 -36.25 -6.28
CA ASN A 194 -9.43 -34.95 -6.97
C ASN A 194 -8.13 -34.69 -7.74
N LEU A 195 -7.21 -35.67 -7.73
CA LEU A 195 -5.88 -35.58 -8.29
C LEU A 195 -5.94 -35.85 -9.79
N ASN A 196 -6.56 -34.94 -10.53
CA ASN A 196 -6.24 -34.86 -11.95
C ASN A 196 -4.76 -34.38 -12.05
N GLN A 197 -4.06 -34.88 -13.07
CA GLN A 197 -2.66 -34.57 -13.33
C GLN A 197 -2.40 -33.05 -13.28
N HIS A 198 -3.37 -32.26 -13.74
CA HIS A 198 -3.33 -30.81 -13.74
C HIS A 198 -3.24 -30.19 -12.33
N ALA A 199 -4.06 -30.58 -11.35
CA ALA A 199 -4.02 -30.00 -10.00
C ALA A 199 -2.66 -30.20 -9.32
N ARG A 200 -2.04 -31.37 -9.54
CA ARG A 200 -0.68 -31.66 -9.07
C ARG A 200 0.35 -30.76 -9.74
N GLU A 201 0.29 -30.65 -11.06
CA GLU A 201 1.19 -29.78 -11.84
C GLU A 201 1.06 -28.32 -11.43
N VAL A 202 -0.15 -27.81 -11.19
CA VAL A 202 -0.36 -26.41 -10.79
C VAL A 202 0.21 -26.15 -9.38
N TRP A 203 0.14 -27.12 -8.46
CA TRP A 203 0.75 -26.95 -7.13
C TRP A 203 2.27 -27.06 -7.15
N GLU A 204 2.82 -28.04 -7.87
CA GLU A 204 4.28 -28.16 -8.07
C GLU A 204 4.83 -26.89 -8.76
N TYR A 205 4.12 -26.38 -9.78
CA TYR A 205 4.43 -25.12 -10.44
C TYR A 205 4.32 -23.93 -9.48
N PHE A 206 3.26 -23.85 -8.67
CA PHE A 206 3.14 -22.80 -7.64
C PHE A 206 4.33 -22.82 -6.68
N GLN A 207 4.76 -24.00 -6.20
CA GLN A 207 5.91 -24.12 -5.31
C GLN A 207 7.23 -23.72 -5.98
N GLU A 208 7.46 -24.15 -7.22
CA GLU A 208 8.63 -23.77 -8.02
C GLU A 208 8.70 -22.27 -8.19
N VAL A 209 7.61 -21.67 -8.70
CA VAL A 209 7.53 -20.24 -8.96
C VAL A 209 7.56 -19.42 -7.68
N PHE A 210 6.94 -19.89 -6.62
CA PHE A 210 7.05 -19.28 -5.30
C PHE A 210 8.51 -19.23 -4.86
N ASN A 211 9.26 -20.33 -5.03
CA ASN A 211 10.66 -20.37 -4.67
C ASN A 211 11.54 -19.47 -5.56
N GLU A 212 11.33 -19.48 -6.88
CA GLU A 212 12.12 -18.73 -7.85
C GLU A 212 11.81 -17.23 -7.87
N GLY A 213 10.55 -16.84 -7.96
CA GLY A 213 10.20 -15.43 -8.11
C GLY A 213 10.45 -14.61 -6.85
N LEU A 214 10.51 -15.24 -5.68
CA LEU A 214 11.01 -14.60 -4.46
C LEU A 214 12.51 -14.29 -4.53
N LEU A 215 13.31 -15.19 -5.10
CA LEU A 215 14.73 -14.93 -5.35
C LEU A 215 14.88 -13.78 -6.35
N TYR A 216 14.03 -13.75 -7.38
CA TYR A 216 14.00 -12.65 -8.33
C TYR A 216 13.74 -11.30 -7.63
N GLN A 217 12.74 -11.20 -6.77
CA GLN A 217 12.40 -9.94 -6.08
C GLN A 217 13.48 -9.48 -5.09
N LEU A 218 14.15 -10.39 -4.38
CA LEU A 218 15.24 -10.05 -3.47
C LEU A 218 16.50 -9.53 -4.18
N HIS A 219 16.63 -9.78 -5.48
CA HIS A 219 17.81 -9.40 -6.28
C HIS A 219 17.55 -8.28 -7.28
N HIS A 220 16.32 -8.11 -7.76
CA HIS A 220 16.00 -7.14 -8.79
C HIS A 220 15.55 -5.81 -8.19
N GLN A 221 16.04 -4.71 -8.79
CA GLN A 221 15.58 -3.37 -8.45
C GLN A 221 14.08 -3.25 -8.79
N PRO A 222 13.29 -2.53 -7.98
CA PRO A 222 13.70 -1.68 -6.85
C PRO A 222 13.81 -2.38 -5.48
N MET A 223 13.49 -3.68 -5.38
CA MET A 223 13.31 -4.42 -4.12
C MET A 223 14.56 -5.12 -3.59
N ARG A 224 15.72 -4.95 -4.25
CA ARG A 224 16.99 -5.53 -3.80
C ARG A 224 17.28 -5.18 -2.33
N VAL A 225 17.34 -6.21 -1.49
CA VAL A 225 17.71 -6.09 -0.09
C VAL A 225 19.22 -6.30 0.06
N PRO A 226 19.98 -5.39 0.68
CA PRO A 226 21.42 -5.56 0.85
C PRO A 226 21.74 -6.77 1.74
N GLY A 227 22.70 -7.58 1.32
CA GLY A 227 23.04 -8.85 1.98
C GLY A 227 22.12 -10.02 1.63
N SER A 228 21.07 -9.82 0.80
CA SER A 228 20.18 -10.91 0.37
C SER A 228 20.92 -12.02 -0.38
N ASP A 229 21.98 -11.67 -1.12
CA ASP A 229 22.87 -12.59 -1.83
C ASP A 229 23.56 -13.61 -0.91
N GLN A 230 23.76 -13.26 0.36
CA GLN A 230 24.42 -14.12 1.34
C GLN A 230 23.45 -15.01 2.14
N ILE A 231 22.15 -14.72 2.11
CA ILE A 231 21.12 -15.46 2.86
C ILE A 231 20.12 -16.18 1.95
N LYS A 232 20.10 -15.91 0.64
CA LYS A 232 19.08 -16.46 -0.27
C LYS A 232 19.03 -18.00 -0.27
N ASP A 233 20.19 -18.64 -0.14
CA ASP A 233 20.32 -20.11 -0.24
C ASP A 233 19.98 -20.80 1.09
N SER A 234 19.90 -20.04 2.19
CA SER A 234 19.45 -20.50 3.50
C SER A 234 17.97 -20.18 3.78
N LYS A 235 17.23 -19.72 2.76
CA LYS A 235 15.78 -19.51 2.83
C LYS A 235 15.07 -20.84 3.05
N ILE A 236 14.12 -20.86 3.97
CA ILE A 236 13.28 -22.01 4.29
C ILE A 236 11.84 -21.73 3.89
N VAL A 237 11.29 -22.67 3.14
CA VAL A 237 9.86 -22.72 2.85
C VAL A 237 9.36 -24.09 3.29
N ASP A 238 8.72 -24.15 4.45
CA ASP A 238 8.19 -25.40 4.99
C ASP A 238 6.74 -25.59 4.58
N PHE A 239 6.51 -26.26 3.45
CA PHE A 239 5.17 -26.58 2.99
C PHE A 239 4.57 -27.73 3.80
N VAL A 240 3.45 -27.46 4.47
CA VAL A 240 2.73 -28.40 5.30
C VAL A 240 1.34 -28.65 4.72
N PRO A 241 1.06 -29.84 4.16
CA PRO A 241 -0.27 -30.17 3.68
C PRO A 241 -1.22 -30.37 4.86
N PHE A 242 -2.47 -29.95 4.73
CA PHE A 242 -3.53 -30.23 5.70
C PHE A 242 -4.82 -30.69 5.00
N GLU A 243 -5.65 -31.46 5.70
CA GLU A 243 -6.93 -31.93 5.17
C GLU A 243 -8.02 -30.89 5.43
N ARG A 244 -8.75 -30.51 4.38
CA ARG A 244 -9.91 -29.63 4.51
C ARG A 244 -11.06 -30.41 5.13
N ASN A 245 -11.61 -29.88 6.21
CA ASN A 245 -12.72 -30.51 6.89
C ASN A 245 -14.08 -29.87 6.52
N GLY A 246 -14.09 -28.88 5.62
CA GLY A 246 -15.31 -28.21 5.16
C GLY A 246 -15.95 -27.25 6.18
N ASP A 247 -15.41 -27.20 7.39
CA ASP A 247 -15.89 -26.36 8.49
C ASP A 247 -15.20 -24.99 8.53
N ASP A 248 -15.92 -23.99 9.02
CA ASP A 248 -15.42 -22.63 9.26
C ASP A 248 -14.26 -22.58 10.29
N ASP A 249 -13.97 -23.67 11.02
CA ASP A 249 -12.91 -23.76 12.04
C ASP A 249 -11.53 -24.15 11.50
N GLU A 250 -11.36 -24.32 10.19
CA GLU A 250 -10.11 -24.76 9.55
C GLU A 250 -8.89 -23.94 10.03
N VAL A 251 -9.00 -22.61 10.01
CA VAL A 251 -7.90 -21.72 10.43
C VAL A 251 -7.53 -21.93 11.90
N ASN A 252 -8.51 -22.15 12.78
CA ASN A 252 -8.23 -22.36 14.20
C ASN A 252 -7.55 -23.72 14.44
N GLN A 253 -7.87 -24.74 13.63
CA GLN A 253 -7.12 -26.00 13.65
C GLN A 253 -5.66 -25.79 13.26
N LEU A 254 -5.40 -25.00 12.21
CA LEU A 254 -4.04 -24.67 11.79
C LEU A 254 -3.29 -23.84 12.85
N ARG A 255 -3.97 -22.89 13.52
CA ARG A 255 -3.41 -22.16 14.66
C ARG A 255 -2.99 -23.12 15.78
N ARG A 256 -3.84 -24.09 16.13
CA ARG A 256 -3.53 -25.11 17.14
C ARG A 256 -2.33 -25.97 16.74
N ASP A 257 -2.30 -26.47 15.51
CA ASP A 257 -1.17 -27.28 15.00
C ASP A 257 0.14 -26.48 15.01
N PHE A 258 0.11 -25.24 14.53
CA PHE A 258 1.29 -24.38 14.50
C PHE A 258 1.81 -24.05 15.91
N ARG A 259 0.93 -23.70 16.85
CA ARG A 259 1.31 -23.47 18.25
C ARG A 259 1.94 -24.71 18.88
N ASN A 260 1.35 -25.88 18.64
CA ASN A 260 1.91 -27.15 19.10
C ASN A 260 3.33 -27.37 18.53
N ARG A 261 3.54 -27.21 17.22
CA ARG A 261 4.87 -27.32 16.60
C ARG A 261 5.88 -26.33 17.18
N ARG A 262 5.44 -25.11 17.46
CA ARG A 262 6.27 -24.07 18.08
C ARG A 262 6.70 -24.48 19.50
N GLU A 263 5.75 -24.94 20.31
CA GLU A 263 5.96 -25.34 21.70
C GLU A 263 6.81 -26.62 21.83
N THR A 264 6.67 -27.57 20.89
CA THR A 264 7.46 -28.80 20.85
C THR A 264 8.81 -28.65 20.15
N GLY A 265 9.13 -27.45 19.64
CA GLY A 265 10.36 -27.20 18.88
C GLY A 265 10.43 -27.95 17.55
N SER A 266 9.28 -28.31 16.97
CA SER A 266 9.16 -29.05 15.70
C SER A 266 9.13 -28.14 14.46
N LEU A 267 9.17 -26.82 14.63
CA LEU A 267 9.40 -25.90 13.52
C LEU A 267 10.82 -26.08 12.96
N LYS A 268 10.99 -25.97 11.65
CA LYS A 268 12.33 -25.94 11.05
C LYS A 268 13.14 -24.76 11.63
N PRO A 269 14.43 -24.95 11.97
CA PRO A 269 15.28 -23.87 12.46
C PRO A 269 15.19 -22.65 11.55
N GLY A 270 15.05 -21.44 12.12
CA GLY A 270 14.95 -20.20 11.34
C GLY A 270 13.56 -19.85 10.79
N ALA A 271 12.60 -20.78 10.79
CA ALA A 271 11.21 -20.42 10.49
C ALA A 271 10.65 -19.46 11.55
N LEU A 272 9.90 -18.45 11.12
CA LEU A 272 9.25 -17.53 12.05
C LEU A 272 8.22 -18.28 12.92
N SER A 273 8.22 -17.98 14.21
CA SER A 273 7.37 -18.62 15.23
C SER A 273 6.16 -17.78 15.64
N ASN A 274 6.06 -16.54 15.16
CA ASN A 274 4.99 -15.61 15.50
C ASN A 274 3.96 -15.43 14.37
N VAL A 275 4.18 -16.04 13.20
CA VAL A 275 3.23 -16.06 12.07
C VAL A 275 3.38 -17.36 11.27
N PHE A 276 2.32 -17.75 10.57
CA PHE A 276 2.41 -18.73 9.49
C PHE A 276 1.61 -18.26 8.28
N ILE A 277 1.86 -18.91 7.14
CA ILE A 277 1.23 -18.56 5.86
C ILE A 277 0.22 -19.63 5.50
N LEU A 278 -0.92 -19.22 4.96
CA LEU A 278 -1.93 -20.10 4.40
C LEU A 278 -2.08 -19.82 2.90
N ALA A 279 -1.72 -20.81 2.08
CA ALA A 279 -1.84 -20.78 0.63
C ALA A 279 -3.12 -21.54 0.22
N THR A 280 -4.23 -20.82 0.10
CA THR A 280 -5.50 -21.39 -0.37
C THR A 280 -5.54 -21.46 -1.90
N GLU A 281 -6.54 -22.16 -2.45
CA GLU A 281 -6.81 -22.14 -3.91
C GLU A 281 -7.05 -20.72 -4.43
N GLY A 282 -7.68 -19.83 -3.65
CA GLY A 282 -7.82 -18.42 -4.03
C GLY A 282 -6.47 -17.68 -4.12
N CYS A 283 -5.49 -18.06 -3.29
CA CYS A 283 -4.14 -17.54 -3.41
C CYS A 283 -3.49 -18.04 -4.72
N GLN A 284 -3.70 -19.31 -5.05
CA GLN A 284 -3.23 -19.92 -6.29
C GLN A 284 -3.88 -19.29 -7.53
N ALA A 285 -5.20 -19.07 -7.54
CA ALA A 285 -5.89 -18.39 -8.64
C ALA A 285 -5.44 -16.94 -8.80
N SER A 286 -5.17 -16.24 -7.69
CA SER A 286 -4.62 -14.87 -7.74
C SER A 286 -3.28 -14.79 -8.49
N TRP A 287 -2.56 -15.91 -8.60
CA TRP A 287 -1.33 -15.99 -9.37
C TRP A 287 -1.53 -15.75 -10.87
N THR A 288 -2.58 -16.35 -11.42
CA THR A 288 -2.86 -16.31 -12.86
C THR A 288 -3.71 -15.11 -13.25
N GLU A 289 -4.51 -14.59 -12.32
CA GLU A 289 -5.59 -13.66 -12.63
C GLU A 289 -5.40 -12.26 -12.02
N ALA A 290 -4.65 -12.13 -10.93
CA ALA A 290 -4.48 -10.85 -10.25
C ALA A 290 -3.19 -10.15 -10.63
N GLU A 291 -3.25 -8.81 -10.73
CA GLU A 291 -2.07 -7.96 -10.88
C GLU A 291 -1.10 -8.11 -9.68
N PHE A 292 -1.66 -8.42 -8.50
CA PHE A 292 -0.90 -8.60 -7.26
C PHE A 292 -1.31 -9.92 -6.58
N PRO A 293 -0.61 -11.03 -6.89
CA PRO A 293 -0.80 -12.30 -6.20
C PRO A 293 -0.58 -12.16 -4.70
N TRP A 294 -1.37 -12.87 -3.92
CA TRP A 294 -1.42 -12.68 -2.47
C TRP A 294 -1.53 -13.99 -1.71
N LEU A 295 -1.16 -13.91 -0.42
CA LEU A 295 -1.24 -15.01 0.53
C LEU A 295 -1.88 -14.54 1.83
N TRP A 296 -2.50 -15.47 2.54
CA TRP A 296 -2.94 -15.21 3.90
C TRP A 296 -1.77 -15.32 4.87
N VAL A 297 -1.52 -14.27 5.62
CA VAL A 297 -0.73 -14.31 6.85
C VAL A 297 -1.67 -14.51 8.01
N ILE A 298 -1.36 -15.49 8.87
CA ILE A 298 -2.16 -15.84 10.02
C ILE A 298 -1.40 -15.53 11.30
N ASP A 299 -2.06 -14.82 12.21
CA ASP A 299 -1.64 -14.70 13.61
C ASP A 299 -2.00 -16.01 14.34
N PRO A 300 -0.99 -16.80 14.78
CA PRO A 300 -1.22 -18.04 15.47
C PRO A 300 -1.77 -17.83 16.88
N ASP A 301 -1.61 -16.65 17.46
CA ASP A 301 -1.98 -16.33 18.85
C ASP A 301 -3.28 -15.52 18.94
N TRP A 302 -3.98 -15.34 17.81
CA TRP A 302 -5.32 -14.76 17.79
C TRP A 302 -6.29 -15.56 18.67
N ALA A 303 -6.88 -14.88 19.66
CA ALA A 303 -7.65 -15.52 20.72
C ALA A 303 -9.16 -15.56 20.46
N LEU A 304 -9.68 -14.70 19.58
CA LEU A 304 -11.12 -14.63 19.31
C LEU A 304 -11.54 -15.68 18.28
N SER A 305 -12.75 -16.21 18.44
CA SER A 305 -13.37 -17.12 17.47
C SER A 305 -13.80 -16.41 16.18
N GLY A 306 -13.76 -15.08 16.16
CA GLY A 306 -14.15 -14.25 15.02
C GLY A 306 -13.40 -12.92 15.00
N PRO A 307 -13.89 -11.95 14.21
CA PRO A 307 -13.34 -10.61 14.16
C PRO A 307 -13.48 -9.87 15.51
N ASP A 308 -12.55 -8.97 15.80
CA ASP A 308 -12.69 -7.99 16.88
C ASP A 308 -13.56 -6.79 16.48
N GLU A 309 -13.60 -5.77 17.34
CA GLU A 309 -14.37 -4.54 17.16
C GLU A 309 -14.01 -3.78 15.87
N ASP A 310 -12.74 -3.88 15.43
CA ASP A 310 -12.28 -3.22 14.21
C ASP A 310 -12.54 -4.09 12.96
N GLY A 311 -12.92 -5.36 13.13
CA GLY A 311 -13.11 -6.33 12.05
C GLY A 311 -11.86 -7.16 11.72
N TYR A 312 -10.81 -7.08 12.54
CA TYR A 312 -9.63 -7.93 12.40
C TYR A 312 -9.89 -9.31 13.01
N ASP A 313 -9.62 -10.38 12.27
CA ASP A 313 -9.92 -11.77 12.69
C ASP A 313 -8.67 -12.65 12.84
N GLY A 314 -7.51 -12.00 13.04
CA GLY A 314 -6.22 -12.68 13.14
C GLY A 314 -5.62 -13.05 11.78
N ARG A 315 -6.08 -12.44 10.68
CA ARG A 315 -5.58 -12.71 9.31
C ARG A 315 -5.41 -11.42 8.51
N VAL A 316 -4.44 -11.42 7.61
CA VAL A 316 -4.25 -10.33 6.64
C VAL A 316 -3.76 -10.89 5.31
N LYS A 317 -4.26 -10.34 4.20
CA LYS A 317 -3.73 -10.63 2.86
C LYS A 317 -2.47 -9.83 2.66
N VAL A 318 -1.36 -10.50 2.36
CA VAL A 318 -0.08 -9.86 2.04
C VAL A 318 0.28 -10.19 0.60
N ALA A 319 0.63 -9.16 -0.17
CA ALA A 319 1.09 -9.39 -1.52
C ALA A 319 2.38 -10.17 -1.45
N TRP A 320 2.50 -11.17 -2.31
CA TRP A 320 3.60 -12.09 -2.29
C TRP A 320 4.97 -11.37 -2.39
N ALA A 321 5.02 -10.28 -3.16
CA ALA A 321 6.21 -9.44 -3.31
C ALA A 321 6.76 -8.84 -2.01
N MET A 322 5.90 -8.67 -1.00
CA MET A 322 6.27 -8.08 0.28
C MET A 322 6.69 -9.12 1.32
N LEU A 323 6.35 -10.39 1.10
CA LEU A 323 6.38 -11.41 2.14
C LEU A 323 7.79 -11.62 2.72
N TYR A 324 8.83 -11.68 1.88
CA TYR A 324 10.23 -11.87 2.32
C TYR A 324 11.05 -10.59 2.36
N THR A 325 10.41 -9.43 2.17
CA THR A 325 11.07 -8.12 2.23
C THR A 325 10.58 -7.37 3.46
N LYS A 326 9.65 -6.43 3.28
CA LYS A 326 9.13 -5.57 4.34
C LYS A 326 8.32 -6.32 5.38
N PHE A 327 7.51 -7.29 4.95
CA PHE A 327 6.71 -8.07 5.90
C PHE A 327 7.62 -8.90 6.81
N TYR A 328 8.60 -9.62 6.24
CA TYR A 328 9.58 -10.38 7.03
C TYR A 328 10.35 -9.48 7.99
N ASP A 329 10.83 -8.32 7.53
CA ASP A 329 11.47 -7.33 8.39
C ASP A 329 10.61 -7.00 9.61
N PHE A 330 9.38 -6.53 9.38
CA PHE A 330 8.49 -6.06 10.44
C PHE A 330 8.17 -7.14 11.48
N ILE A 331 7.87 -8.35 11.00
CA ILE A 331 7.49 -9.46 11.88
C ILE A 331 8.69 -10.10 12.58
N SER A 332 9.81 -10.32 11.87
CA SER A 332 11.00 -10.96 12.45
C SER A 332 11.70 -10.08 13.49
N THR A 333 11.52 -8.76 13.39
CA THR A 333 12.07 -7.79 14.34
C THR A 333 11.06 -7.35 15.41
N ASN A 334 9.82 -7.90 15.37
CA ASN A 334 8.71 -7.51 16.25
C ASN A 334 8.45 -6.00 16.27
N ARG A 335 8.68 -5.31 15.14
CA ARG A 335 8.44 -3.88 15.01
C ARG A 335 6.96 -3.57 14.89
N PHE A 336 6.21 -4.48 14.26
CA PHE A 336 4.77 -4.38 14.06
C PHE A 336 4.13 -5.75 14.24
N THR A 337 2.88 -5.75 14.69
CA THR A 337 2.06 -6.96 14.76
C THR A 337 1.34 -7.20 13.43
N VAL A 338 0.77 -8.39 13.25
CA VAL A 338 -0.09 -8.68 12.09
C VAL A 338 -1.30 -7.75 12.06
N LYS A 339 -1.82 -7.35 13.23
CA LYS A 339 -2.91 -6.38 13.36
C LYS A 339 -2.52 -4.99 12.88
N ASP A 340 -1.31 -4.52 13.19
CA ASP A 340 -0.83 -3.21 12.71
C ASP A 340 -0.74 -3.18 11.18
N ILE A 341 -0.25 -4.27 10.59
CA ILE A 341 -0.18 -4.45 9.13
C ILE A 341 -1.58 -4.50 8.52
N TRP A 342 -2.53 -5.17 9.17
CA TRP A 342 -3.94 -5.19 8.74
C TRP A 342 -4.58 -3.79 8.78
N ARG A 343 -4.32 -3.00 9.83
CA ARG A 343 -4.84 -1.62 9.94
C ARG A 343 -4.26 -0.73 8.85
N ASP A 344 -2.95 -0.80 8.64
CA ASP A 344 -2.26 -0.05 7.60
C ASP A 344 -2.76 -0.44 6.19
N TYR A 345 -3.00 -1.73 5.93
CA TYR A 345 -3.63 -2.20 4.69
C TYR A 345 -4.97 -1.51 4.41
N HIS A 346 -5.88 -1.50 5.39
CA HIS A 346 -7.20 -0.89 5.22
C HIS A 346 -7.13 0.62 5.08
N GLN A 347 -6.27 1.28 5.87
CA GLN A 347 -6.04 2.71 5.75
C GLN A 347 -5.51 3.08 4.37
N MET A 348 -4.52 2.34 3.85
CA MET A 348 -3.96 2.55 2.52
C MET A 348 -5.00 2.35 1.42
N ASN A 349 -5.85 1.33 1.54
CA ASN A 349 -6.90 1.06 0.57
C ASN A 349 -7.97 2.16 0.50
N GLN A 350 -8.26 2.84 1.61
CA GLN A 350 -9.16 4.00 1.60
C GLN A 350 -8.56 5.19 0.85
N GLN A 351 -7.23 5.31 0.82
CA GLN A 351 -6.51 6.42 0.19
C GLN A 351 -6.12 6.15 -1.27
N PHE A 352 -6.21 4.90 -1.72
CA PHE A 352 -5.70 4.51 -3.04
C PHE A 352 -6.61 5.00 -4.16
N ARG A 353 -6.10 5.94 -4.99
CA ARG A 353 -6.87 6.55 -6.09
C ARG A 353 -7.33 5.55 -7.16
N HIS A 354 -6.62 4.43 -7.32
CA HIS A 354 -6.87 3.41 -8.33
C HIS A 354 -7.77 2.24 -7.85
N GLY A 355 -8.39 2.38 -6.67
CA GLY A 355 -9.20 1.33 -6.05
C GLY A 355 -8.40 0.49 -5.04
N PRO A 356 -9.09 -0.28 -4.20
CA PRO A 356 -8.46 -1.06 -3.15
C PRO A 356 -7.58 -2.16 -3.73
N THR A 357 -6.40 -2.35 -3.15
CA THR A 357 -5.49 -3.42 -3.54
C THR A 357 -5.97 -4.72 -2.89
N PRO A 358 -5.82 -5.88 -3.55
CA PRO A 358 -6.30 -7.15 -3.00
C PRO A 358 -5.51 -7.60 -1.77
N ALA A 359 -4.34 -6.99 -1.52
CA ALA A 359 -3.44 -7.33 -0.43
C ALA A 359 -2.51 -6.17 -0.06
N TRP A 360 -1.91 -6.30 1.12
CA TRP A 360 -0.92 -5.36 1.64
C TRP A 360 0.35 -5.38 0.79
N LEU A 361 0.59 -4.26 0.09
CA LEU A 361 1.75 -4.05 -0.78
C LEU A 361 2.32 -2.63 -0.67
N TRP A 362 1.54 -1.68 -0.15
CA TRP A 362 1.96 -0.33 0.18
C TRP A 362 1.74 -0.14 1.66
N THR A 363 2.62 0.65 2.28
CA THR A 363 2.58 0.84 3.72
C THR A 363 2.95 2.26 4.10
N GLU A 364 2.24 2.83 5.06
CA GLU A 364 2.68 4.01 5.82
C GLU A 364 3.50 3.62 7.05
N LEU A 365 3.49 2.33 7.44
CA LEU A 365 4.35 1.83 8.51
C LEU A 365 5.81 2.06 8.15
N ASP A 366 6.59 2.49 9.15
CA ASP A 366 8.02 2.76 9.01
C ASP A 366 8.37 3.84 7.97
N LYS A 367 7.38 4.60 7.48
CA LYS A 367 7.71 5.86 6.82
C LYS A 367 8.20 6.82 7.89
N PRO A 368 9.35 7.49 7.67
CA PRO A 368 9.77 8.53 8.56
C PRO A 368 8.65 9.55 8.66
N VAL A 369 8.16 9.75 9.88
CA VAL A 369 7.15 10.77 10.16
C VAL A 369 7.89 12.08 10.00
N TRP A 370 7.41 12.89 9.08
CA TRP A 370 7.84 14.26 8.91
C TRP A 370 7.89 14.94 10.30
N PRO A 371 8.96 15.70 10.71
CA PRO A 371 10.07 16.24 9.92
C PRO A 371 11.36 15.42 9.91
N ASP A 372 11.39 14.16 10.34
CA ASP A 372 12.64 13.40 10.55
C ASP A 372 13.36 12.95 9.25
N CYS A 373 13.28 13.74 8.16
CA CYS A 373 13.98 13.54 6.87
C CYS A 373 14.77 14.78 6.43
#